data_AF-A0A317ZDL5-F1
#
_entry.id   AF-A0A317ZDL5-F1
#
_cell.length_a   1.000
_cell.length_b   1.000
_cell.length_c   1.000
_cell.angle_alpha   90.00
_cell.angle_beta   90.00
_cell.angle_gamma   90.00
#
_symmetry.space_group_name_H-M   'P 1'
#
loop_
_entity.id
_entity.type
_entity.pdbx_description
1 polymer ?
#
loop_
_entity_poly.entity_id
_entity_poly.type
_entity_poly.pdbx_seq_one_letter_code
_entity_poly.pdbx_strand_id
1 'polypeptide(L)'
;MDRTRKPIKNDTAKKVNKQLDEVVNSEDSHAKNYRVDGYRIGGKTGTAQVADPENGGYVKGPNPYFVSFMGHAPSKNPRVVVYAGMSLAQKNDQEAYEMGVSKAFNPIMKNTLQYLNVGDNEVDDSKTKISNVPDVENRSVQRAEDEIRGKKLNPIVIGNGKKVVSQSPSSNGRLLPNSNVLLLTEGDLTMPDMTGWTRDDIVAFQSLTDIKIDVKGSGFVKSQSKTPQSAIDKNTKLEVTLDSQKTE
;
A
#
# COMPACT_ATOMS: atom_id res chain seq x y z
N MET A 1 -12.29 16.17 -18.56
CA MET A 1 -12.88 14.88 -18.18
C MET A 1 -13.88 15.15 -17.07
N ASP A 2 -15.15 15.37 -17.37
CA ASP A 2 -16.17 15.59 -16.35
C ASP A 2 -17.48 14.97 -16.79
N ARG A 3 -17.81 13.82 -16.18
CA ARG A 3 -19.17 13.32 -15.94
C ARG A 3 -19.12 12.27 -14.84
N THR A 4 -19.16 12.68 -13.58
CA THR A 4 -19.62 11.78 -12.51
C THR A 4 -21.09 11.46 -12.80
N ARG A 5 -21.34 10.32 -13.44
CA ARG A 5 -22.73 9.85 -13.66
C ARG A 5 -23.35 9.57 -12.29
N LYS A 6 -24.60 9.97 -12.11
CA LYS A 6 -25.44 9.66 -10.94
C LYS A 6 -26.40 8.52 -11.30
N PRO A 7 -25.95 7.24 -11.31
CA PRO A 7 -26.78 6.12 -11.75
C PRO A 7 -27.98 5.87 -10.83
N ILE A 8 -27.93 6.33 -9.59
CA ILE A 8 -29.00 6.20 -8.59
C ILE A 8 -29.23 7.51 -7.84
N LYS A 9 -30.40 7.64 -7.22
CA LYS A 9 -30.72 8.76 -6.33
C LYS A 9 -29.89 8.69 -5.05
N ASN A 10 -29.60 9.84 -4.45
CA ASN A 10 -28.86 9.94 -3.18
C ASN A 10 -29.54 9.11 -2.08
N ASP A 11 -30.87 9.17 -1.96
CA ASP A 11 -31.62 8.39 -0.99
C ASP A 11 -31.51 6.88 -1.20
N THR A 12 -31.45 6.43 -2.46
CA THR A 12 -31.17 5.02 -2.79
C THR A 12 -29.79 4.62 -2.31
N ALA A 13 -28.77 5.46 -2.57
CA ALA A 13 -27.40 5.21 -2.11
C ALA A 13 -27.31 5.14 -0.58
N LYS A 14 -27.99 6.04 0.15
CA LYS A 14 -28.05 6.02 1.62
C LYS A 14 -28.69 4.74 2.17
N LYS A 15 -29.80 4.29 1.56
CA LYS A 15 -30.47 3.04 1.95
C LYS A 15 -29.58 1.83 1.71
N VAL A 16 -28.95 1.75 0.53
CA VAL A 16 -27.99 0.67 0.21
C VAL A 16 -26.83 0.68 1.19
N ASN A 17 -26.27 1.84 1.49
CA ASN A 17 -25.16 1.97 2.43
C ASN A 17 -25.53 1.47 3.84
N LYS A 18 -26.75 1.79 4.32
CA LYS A 18 -27.27 1.23 5.58
C LYS A 18 -27.32 -0.30 5.55
N GLN A 19 -27.79 -0.90 4.46
CA GLN A 19 -27.83 -2.36 4.33
C GLN A 19 -26.42 -2.97 4.28
N LEU A 20 -25.47 -2.32 3.60
CA LEU A 20 -24.07 -2.75 3.57
C LEU A 20 -23.39 -2.65 4.94
N ASP A 21 -23.77 -1.67 5.77
CA ASP A 21 -23.34 -1.59 7.17
C ASP A 21 -23.81 -2.81 7.98
N GLU A 22 -25.08 -3.18 7.82
CA GLU A 22 -25.71 -4.29 8.53
C GLU A 22 -25.09 -5.65 8.16
N VAL A 23 -24.60 -5.81 6.92
CA VAL A 23 -23.87 -7.03 6.50
C VAL A 23 -22.69 -7.33 7.41
N VAL A 24 -21.96 -6.32 7.90
CA VAL A 24 -20.75 -6.48 8.73
C VAL A 24 -21.06 -6.31 10.24
N ASN A 25 -22.01 -5.43 10.57
CA ASN A 25 -22.19 -4.94 11.94
C ASN A 25 -23.47 -5.42 12.65
N SER A 26 -24.37 -6.13 11.97
CA SER A 26 -25.53 -6.74 12.64
C SER A 26 -25.11 -7.87 13.61
N GLU A 27 -25.98 -8.17 14.57
CA GLU A 27 -25.80 -9.27 15.53
C GLU A 27 -25.66 -10.62 14.82
N ASP A 28 -26.48 -10.86 13.79
CA ASP A 28 -26.48 -12.10 13.00
C ASP A 28 -25.52 -12.07 11.81
N SER A 29 -24.56 -11.12 11.79
CA SER A 29 -23.63 -10.98 10.66
C SER A 29 -22.75 -12.22 10.48
N HIS A 30 -22.68 -12.71 9.24
CA HIS A 30 -21.70 -13.72 8.80
C HIS A 30 -20.39 -13.12 8.28
N ALA A 31 -20.25 -11.79 8.26
CA ALA A 31 -19.09 -11.07 7.73
C ALA A 31 -18.34 -10.28 8.83
N LYS A 32 -18.45 -10.71 10.10
CA LYS A 32 -17.81 -10.08 11.25
C LYS A 32 -16.29 -10.03 11.14
N ASN A 33 -15.69 -10.95 10.40
CA ASN A 33 -14.26 -11.00 10.11
C ASN A 33 -13.74 -9.80 9.30
N TYR A 34 -14.61 -9.01 8.66
CA TYR A 34 -14.23 -7.78 7.96
C TYR A 34 -14.31 -6.52 8.83
N ARG A 35 -14.58 -6.66 10.13
CA ARG A 35 -14.50 -5.55 11.08
C ARG A 35 -13.05 -5.13 11.25
N VAL A 36 -12.84 -3.81 11.34
CA VAL A 36 -11.53 -3.21 11.58
C VAL A 36 -11.64 -2.34 12.83
N ASP A 37 -10.80 -2.59 13.82
CA ASP A 37 -10.80 -1.83 15.07
C ASP A 37 -10.66 -0.32 14.81
N GLY A 38 -11.49 0.47 15.51
CA GLY A 38 -11.54 1.92 15.35
C GLY A 38 -12.34 2.42 14.15
N TYR A 39 -12.76 1.53 13.22
CA TYR A 39 -13.48 1.94 12.02
C TYR A 39 -14.75 1.12 11.79
N ARG A 40 -15.87 1.81 11.57
CA ARG A 40 -17.10 1.15 11.16
C ARG A 40 -17.06 0.84 9.67
N ILE A 41 -16.95 -0.43 9.31
CA ILE A 41 -16.88 -0.91 7.92
C ILE A 41 -18.28 -1.26 7.43
N GLY A 42 -18.64 -0.81 6.23
CA GLY A 42 -19.79 -1.33 5.47
C GLY A 42 -19.28 -2.09 4.25
N GLY A 43 -19.98 -3.12 3.79
CA GLY A 43 -19.53 -3.85 2.61
C GLY A 43 -20.37 -5.06 2.24
N LYS A 44 -19.89 -5.79 1.24
CA LYS A 44 -20.55 -7.00 0.74
C LYS A 44 -19.55 -8.09 0.37
N THR A 45 -19.86 -9.30 0.83
CA THR A 45 -19.21 -10.54 0.41
C THR A 45 -19.68 -10.97 -0.98
N GLY A 46 -18.77 -11.50 -1.80
CA GLY A 46 -19.05 -12.11 -3.09
C GLY A 46 -18.45 -13.50 -3.18
N THR A 47 -19.24 -14.47 -3.61
CA THR A 47 -18.80 -15.84 -3.91
C THR A 47 -19.28 -16.17 -5.32
N ALA A 48 -18.35 -16.28 -6.26
CA ALA A 48 -18.65 -16.53 -7.66
C ALA A 48 -18.13 -17.89 -8.10
N GLN A 49 -18.91 -18.60 -8.91
CA GLN A 49 -18.46 -19.82 -9.56
C GLN A 49 -17.39 -19.47 -10.62
N VAL A 50 -16.36 -20.31 -10.73
CA VAL A 50 -15.28 -20.14 -11.72
C VAL A 50 -15.61 -20.97 -12.95
N ALA A 51 -15.55 -20.38 -14.15
CA ALA A 51 -15.79 -21.09 -15.39
C ALA A 51 -14.69 -22.14 -15.64
N ASP A 52 -15.06 -23.33 -16.11
CA ASP A 52 -14.13 -24.37 -16.54
C ASP A 52 -13.84 -24.21 -18.05
N PRO A 53 -12.63 -23.75 -18.44
CA PRO A 53 -12.31 -23.50 -19.83
C PRO A 53 -12.08 -24.79 -20.64
N GLU A 54 -11.74 -25.90 -19.98
CA GLU A 54 -11.39 -27.15 -20.64
C GLU A 54 -12.62 -28.02 -20.89
N ASN A 55 -13.52 -28.12 -19.90
CA ASN A 55 -14.69 -29.01 -19.96
C ASN A 55 -16.01 -28.28 -20.22
N GLY A 56 -15.99 -26.94 -20.23
CA GLY A 56 -17.20 -26.12 -20.22
C GLY A 56 -17.94 -26.17 -18.87
N GLY A 57 -18.84 -25.20 -18.64
CA GLY A 57 -19.55 -25.07 -17.36
C GLY A 57 -18.69 -24.43 -16.27
N TYR A 58 -18.81 -24.92 -15.03
CA TYR A 58 -18.09 -24.39 -13.86
C TYR A 58 -17.16 -25.44 -13.25
N VAL A 59 -16.04 -24.99 -12.69
CA VAL A 59 -15.06 -25.83 -11.98
C VAL A 59 -15.75 -26.57 -10.84
N LYS A 60 -15.52 -27.88 -10.76
CA LYS A 60 -16.06 -28.77 -9.72
C LYS A 60 -15.02 -29.00 -8.61
N GLY A 61 -15.49 -29.21 -7.38
CA GLY A 61 -14.64 -29.44 -6.21
C GLY A 61 -15.30 -28.97 -4.93
N PRO A 62 -14.64 -29.10 -3.77
CA PRO A 62 -15.22 -28.67 -2.49
C PRO A 62 -15.31 -27.14 -2.36
N ASN A 63 -14.30 -26.37 -2.83
CA ASN A 63 -14.29 -24.90 -2.75
C ASN A 63 -13.87 -24.19 -4.07
N PRO A 64 -14.46 -24.49 -5.24
CA PRO A 64 -14.02 -23.98 -6.54
C PRO A 64 -14.56 -22.55 -6.82
N TYR A 65 -14.47 -21.67 -5.84
CA TYR A 65 -15.07 -20.34 -5.89
C TYR A 65 -14.02 -19.24 -5.97
N PHE A 66 -14.38 -18.17 -6.65
CA PHE A 66 -13.76 -16.87 -6.46
C PHE A 66 -14.46 -16.18 -5.30
N VAL A 67 -13.75 -16.00 -4.19
CA VAL A 67 -14.24 -15.32 -3.00
C VAL A 67 -13.75 -13.89 -2.98
N SER A 68 -14.59 -12.96 -2.56
CA SER A 68 -14.28 -11.53 -2.57
C SER A 68 -15.05 -10.75 -1.51
N PHE A 69 -14.56 -9.55 -1.23
CA PHE A 69 -15.23 -8.56 -0.42
C PHE A 69 -14.96 -7.16 -0.97
N MET A 70 -16.05 -6.40 -1.13
CA MET A 70 -15.98 -4.96 -1.36
C MET A 70 -16.43 -4.26 -0.10
N GLY A 71 -15.54 -3.49 0.50
CA GLY A 71 -15.81 -2.76 1.73
C GLY A 71 -15.42 -1.30 1.64
N HIS A 72 -16.12 -0.47 2.40
CA HIS A 72 -15.88 0.96 2.48
C HIS A 72 -15.93 1.44 3.92
N ALA A 73 -15.22 2.53 4.17
CA ALA A 73 -15.10 3.09 5.51
C ALA A 73 -14.85 4.61 5.49
N PRO A 74 -15.32 5.34 6.50
CA PRO A 74 -16.30 4.95 7.50
C PRO A 74 -17.66 4.70 6.84
N SER A 75 -18.39 3.70 7.30
CA SER A 75 -19.64 3.23 6.69
C SER A 75 -20.63 4.37 6.43
N LYS A 76 -20.84 5.28 7.40
CA LYS A 76 -21.79 6.41 7.25
C LYS A 76 -21.36 7.47 6.23
N ASN A 77 -20.07 7.75 6.12
CA ASN A 77 -19.50 8.76 5.21
C ASN A 77 -18.23 8.21 4.56
N PRO A 78 -18.36 7.36 3.53
CA PRO A 78 -17.24 6.61 2.99
C PRO A 78 -16.15 7.51 2.41
N ARG A 79 -14.91 7.28 2.81
CA ARG A 79 -13.71 7.97 2.30
C ARG A 79 -12.80 7.05 1.51
N VAL A 80 -12.82 5.76 1.85
CA VAL A 80 -12.02 4.71 1.23
C VAL A 80 -12.95 3.57 0.83
N VAL A 81 -12.71 3.01 -0.36
CA VAL A 81 -13.32 1.76 -0.84
C VAL A 81 -12.18 0.81 -1.20
N VAL A 82 -12.25 -0.41 -0.71
CA VAL A 82 -11.31 -1.48 -1.05
C VAL A 82 -12.09 -2.66 -1.59
N TYR A 83 -11.59 -3.25 -2.67
CA TYR A 83 -12.05 -4.52 -3.19
C TYR A 83 -10.90 -5.52 -3.10
N ALA A 84 -11.15 -6.66 -2.47
CA ALA A 84 -10.21 -7.76 -2.37
C ALA A 84 -10.89 -9.04 -2.86
N GLY A 85 -10.14 -9.87 -3.60
CA GLY A 85 -10.65 -11.13 -4.12
C GLY A 85 -9.55 -12.17 -4.29
N MET A 86 -9.92 -13.44 -4.19
CA MET A 86 -9.03 -14.58 -4.25
C MET A 86 -9.73 -15.73 -4.97
N SER A 87 -9.05 -16.35 -5.93
CA SER A 87 -9.52 -17.57 -6.58
C SER A 87 -9.03 -18.79 -5.82
N LEU A 88 -9.94 -19.70 -5.46
CA LEU A 88 -9.65 -20.93 -4.74
C LEU A 88 -9.77 -22.19 -5.61
N ALA A 89 -9.83 -22.02 -6.94
CA ALA A 89 -10.18 -23.05 -7.92
C ALA A 89 -9.40 -24.38 -7.84
N GLN A 90 -8.32 -24.49 -7.05
CA GLN A 90 -7.52 -25.71 -6.90
C GLN A 90 -6.97 -25.95 -5.48
N LYS A 91 -7.40 -25.18 -4.47
CA LYS A 91 -6.93 -25.36 -3.09
C LYS A 91 -8.12 -25.74 -2.22
N ASN A 92 -8.14 -26.99 -1.75
CA ASN A 92 -9.13 -27.51 -0.79
C ASN A 92 -8.88 -26.92 0.61
N ASP A 93 -8.75 -25.59 0.69
CA ASP A 93 -8.38 -24.86 1.88
C ASP A 93 -9.61 -24.10 2.39
N GLN A 94 -10.25 -24.69 3.40
CA GLN A 94 -11.44 -24.14 4.05
C GLN A 94 -11.13 -22.80 4.74
N GLU A 95 -9.95 -22.68 5.34
CA GLU A 95 -9.55 -21.47 6.04
C GLU A 95 -9.36 -20.31 5.05
N ALA A 96 -8.78 -20.59 3.88
CA ALA A 96 -8.65 -19.62 2.82
C ALA A 96 -10.02 -19.18 2.27
N TYR A 97 -10.99 -20.10 2.16
CA TYR A 97 -12.37 -19.78 1.78
C TYR A 97 -13.07 -18.85 2.78
N GLU A 98 -12.94 -19.12 4.08
CA GLU A 98 -13.65 -18.39 5.12
C GLU A 98 -12.99 -17.06 5.47
N MET A 99 -11.65 -17.05 5.55
CA MET A 99 -10.90 -15.93 6.13
C MET A 99 -9.87 -15.29 5.19
N GLY A 100 -9.47 -15.96 4.10
CA GLY A 100 -8.34 -15.53 3.28
C GLY A 100 -8.48 -14.10 2.77
N VAL A 101 -9.67 -13.72 2.31
CA VAL A 101 -9.94 -12.35 1.82
C VAL A 101 -9.91 -11.33 2.96
N SER A 102 -10.45 -11.64 4.15
CA SER A 102 -10.40 -10.74 5.31
C SER A 102 -8.97 -10.48 5.81
N LYS A 103 -8.10 -11.49 5.77
CA LYS A 103 -6.68 -11.35 6.15
C LYS A 103 -5.92 -10.37 5.24
N ALA A 104 -6.32 -10.25 3.97
CA ALA A 104 -5.80 -9.25 3.05
C ALA A 104 -6.51 -7.89 3.19
N PHE A 105 -7.84 -7.88 3.27
CA PHE A 105 -8.65 -6.66 3.30
C PHE A 105 -8.40 -5.82 4.56
N ASN A 106 -8.39 -6.43 5.76
CA ASN A 106 -8.36 -5.67 7.02
C ASN A 106 -7.09 -4.82 7.17
N PRO A 107 -5.86 -5.35 6.96
CA PRO A 107 -4.64 -4.55 7.07
C PRO A 107 -4.59 -3.41 6.03
N ILE A 108 -5.03 -3.67 4.80
CA ILE A 108 -5.06 -2.66 3.73
C ILE A 108 -6.01 -1.52 4.12
N MET A 109 -7.24 -1.85 4.52
CA MET A 109 -8.22 -0.85 4.93
C MET A 109 -7.75 -0.05 6.14
N LYS A 110 -7.25 -0.71 7.19
CA LYS A 110 -6.77 -0.07 8.41
C LYS A 110 -5.62 0.90 8.13
N ASN A 111 -4.59 0.44 7.42
CA ASN A 111 -3.41 1.25 7.11
C ASN A 111 -3.78 2.44 6.22
N THR A 112 -4.69 2.24 5.25
CA THR A 112 -5.16 3.33 4.37
C THR A 112 -5.94 4.38 5.15
N LEU A 113 -6.86 3.98 6.03
CA LEU A 113 -7.64 4.93 6.84
C LEU A 113 -6.76 5.71 7.83
N GLN A 114 -5.79 5.03 8.44
CA GLN A 114 -4.79 5.65 9.32
C GLN A 114 -3.89 6.62 8.53
N TYR A 115 -3.45 6.25 7.33
CA TYR A 115 -2.67 7.12 6.47
C TYR A 115 -3.43 8.39 6.06
N LEU A 116 -4.75 8.28 5.84
CA LEU A 116 -5.61 9.37 5.41
C LEU A 116 -6.22 10.19 6.58
N ASN A 117 -5.92 9.86 7.84
CA ASN A 117 -6.53 10.45 9.05
C ASN A 117 -8.07 10.48 9.00
N VAL A 118 -8.68 9.36 8.63
CA VAL A 118 -10.12 9.27 8.45
C VAL A 118 -10.78 8.74 9.72
N GLY A 119 -11.45 9.58 10.51
CA GLY A 119 -12.19 9.16 11.70
C GLY A 119 -11.74 9.79 13.01
N ASP A 120 -10.77 10.70 12.98
CA ASP A 120 -10.29 11.42 14.16
C ASP A 120 -11.32 12.47 14.64
N ASN A 121 -12.26 12.02 15.47
CA ASN A 121 -12.74 12.79 16.61
C ASN A 121 -12.28 12.01 17.86
N GLU A 122 -11.33 12.58 18.60
CA GLU A 122 -10.86 12.13 19.92
C GLU A 122 -10.30 10.69 20.01
N VAL A 123 -9.27 10.40 19.21
CA VAL A 123 -8.25 9.42 19.63
C VAL A 123 -6.98 10.22 19.89
N ASP A 124 -6.54 10.20 21.15
CA ASP A 124 -5.33 10.82 21.69
C ASP A 124 -4.20 11.02 20.64
N ASP A 125 -3.94 12.30 20.33
CA ASP A 125 -3.02 12.86 19.33
C ASP A 125 -1.52 12.63 19.67
N SER A 126 -1.21 11.48 20.26
CA SER A 126 0.07 11.28 20.95
C SER A 126 0.97 10.18 20.37
N LYS A 127 0.60 9.41 19.33
CA LYS A 127 1.50 8.32 18.83
C LYS A 127 1.67 8.04 17.33
N THR A 128 1.21 8.89 16.41
CA THR A 128 1.78 8.88 15.04
C THR A 128 1.81 10.28 14.43
N LYS A 129 2.86 11.05 14.77
CA LYS A 129 3.10 12.36 14.15
C LYS A 129 3.42 12.16 12.67
N ILE A 130 2.43 12.32 11.80
CA ILE A 130 2.63 12.34 10.35
C ILE A 130 3.51 13.54 10.01
N SER A 131 4.52 13.30 9.18
CA SER A 131 5.53 14.28 8.82
C SER A 131 5.32 14.77 7.40
N ASN A 132 5.27 16.09 7.24
CA ASN A 132 5.29 16.71 5.91
C ASN A 132 6.68 16.56 5.31
N VAL A 133 6.74 16.12 4.05
CA VAL A 133 7.98 16.02 3.30
C VAL A 133 8.48 17.43 2.97
N PRO A 134 9.67 17.83 3.47
CA PRO A 134 10.24 19.14 3.18
C PRO A 134 10.66 19.24 1.71
N ASP A 135 10.68 20.45 1.19
CA ASP A 135 11.26 20.75 -0.12
C ASP A 135 12.76 21.02 0.02
N VAL A 136 13.56 20.04 -0.39
CA VAL A 136 15.01 20.05 -0.30
C VAL A 136 15.70 20.03 -1.66
N GLU A 137 14.96 20.14 -2.76
CA GLU A 137 15.55 20.32 -4.08
C GLU A 137 16.39 21.60 -4.11
N ASN A 138 17.49 21.56 -4.86
CA ASN A 138 18.49 22.63 -4.93
C ASN A 138 19.20 22.99 -3.62
N ARG A 139 18.98 22.27 -2.51
CA ARG A 139 19.74 22.45 -1.27
C ARG A 139 21.03 21.64 -1.29
N SER A 140 21.96 21.97 -0.37
CA SER A 140 23.10 21.09 -0.12
C SER A 140 22.62 19.79 0.53
N VAL A 141 23.30 18.68 0.23
CA VAL A 141 22.95 17.34 0.75
C VAL A 141 22.87 17.36 2.28
N GLN A 142 23.88 17.92 2.95
CA GLN A 142 23.91 18.01 4.41
C GLN A 142 22.66 18.73 4.98
N ARG A 143 22.28 19.87 4.38
CA ARG A 143 21.11 20.62 4.83
C ARG A 143 19.81 19.86 4.54
N ALA A 144 19.73 19.19 3.40
CA ALA A 144 18.59 18.36 3.03
C ALA A 144 18.38 17.22 4.03
N GLU A 145 19.46 16.51 4.39
CA GLU A 145 19.42 15.44 5.38
C GLU A 145 18.98 15.94 6.76
N ASP A 146 19.50 17.08 7.21
CA ASP A 146 19.13 17.68 8.50
C ASP A 146 17.65 18.09 8.54
N GLU A 147 17.14 18.70 7.47
CA GLU A 147 15.73 19.09 7.35
C GLU A 147 14.80 17.86 7.36
N ILE A 148 15.19 16.78 6.67
CA ILE A 148 14.43 15.51 6.62
C ILE A 148 14.46 14.79 7.96
N ARG A 149 15.64 14.64 8.58
CA ARG A 149 15.78 14.04 9.92
C ARG A 149 15.04 14.85 10.98
N GLY A 150 15.01 16.19 10.86
CA GLY A 150 14.22 17.08 11.70
C GLY A 150 12.71 16.84 11.61
N LYS A 151 12.24 16.26 10.50
CA LYS A 151 10.87 15.75 10.33
C LYS A 151 10.72 14.28 10.71
N LYS A 152 11.69 13.65 11.37
CA LYS A 152 11.69 12.21 11.69
C LYS A 152 11.52 11.32 10.45
N LEU A 153 12.02 11.77 9.30
CA LEU A 153 12.07 10.99 8.07
C LEU A 153 13.51 10.50 7.85
N ASN A 154 13.68 9.47 7.02
CA ASN A 154 14.98 8.88 6.74
C ASN A 154 15.51 9.35 5.37
N PRO A 155 16.53 10.21 5.31
CA PRO A 155 17.11 10.62 4.03
C PRO A 155 17.98 9.50 3.45
N ILE A 156 17.79 9.20 2.17
CA ILE A 156 18.64 8.29 1.40
C ILE A 156 19.31 9.10 0.29
N VAL A 157 20.64 9.21 0.34
CA VAL A 157 21.42 9.92 -0.68
C VAL A 157 21.79 8.97 -1.81
N ILE A 158 21.53 9.39 -3.05
CA ILE A 158 21.88 8.68 -4.28
C ILE A 158 22.85 9.57 -5.07
N GLY A 159 24.10 9.12 -5.12
CA GLY A 159 25.19 9.81 -5.79
C GLY A 159 26.23 10.41 -4.84
N ASN A 160 27.21 11.11 -5.42
CA ASN A 160 28.37 11.66 -4.72
C ASN A 160 28.44 13.20 -4.73
N GLY A 161 27.40 13.87 -5.23
CA GLY A 161 27.33 15.31 -5.34
C GLY A 161 27.08 16.03 -4.02
N LYS A 162 27.27 17.36 -4.03
CA LYS A 162 27.05 18.20 -2.84
C LYS A 162 25.67 18.84 -2.83
N LYS A 163 24.97 18.85 -3.96
CA LYS A 163 23.66 19.45 -4.15
C LYS A 163 22.61 18.42 -4.56
N VAL A 164 21.40 18.55 -4.00
CA VAL A 164 20.23 17.75 -4.37
C VAL A 164 19.66 18.30 -5.68
N VAL A 165 19.55 17.43 -6.68
CA VAL A 165 18.96 17.71 -8.00
C VAL A 165 17.47 17.41 -7.99
N SER A 166 17.07 16.30 -7.38
CA SER A 166 15.67 15.91 -7.25
C SER A 166 15.44 15.05 -6.01
N GLN A 167 14.19 14.98 -5.56
CA GLN A 167 13.79 14.16 -4.43
C GLN A 167 12.57 13.29 -4.75
N SER A 168 12.42 12.17 -4.04
CA SER A 168 11.20 11.39 -4.03
C SER A 168 10.87 10.89 -2.62
N PRO A 169 9.62 11.05 -2.15
CA PRO A 169 8.51 11.75 -2.81
C PRO A 169 8.76 13.26 -2.99
N SER A 170 8.04 13.86 -3.95
CA SER A 170 8.09 15.31 -4.16
C SER A 170 7.57 16.08 -2.94
N SER A 171 7.97 17.35 -2.82
CA SER A 171 7.52 18.22 -1.74
C SER A 171 5.98 18.30 -1.72
N ASN A 172 5.40 18.36 -0.51
CA ASN A 172 3.95 18.25 -0.20
C ASN A 172 3.38 16.84 0.05
N GLY A 173 4.20 15.79 0.00
CA GLY A 173 3.82 14.47 0.51
C GLY A 173 3.62 14.45 2.03
N ARG A 174 2.74 13.56 2.51
CA ARG A 174 2.63 13.19 3.93
C ARG A 174 3.17 11.79 4.11
N LEU A 175 4.13 11.63 5.01
CA LEU A 175 4.79 10.35 5.30
C LEU A 175 4.73 10.00 6.77
N LEU A 176 4.82 8.70 7.05
CA LEU A 176 4.98 8.20 8.41
C LEU A 176 6.39 8.50 8.92
N PRO A 177 6.60 8.62 10.24
CA PRO A 177 7.94 8.63 10.81
C PRO A 177 8.78 7.44 10.30
N ASN A 178 10.06 7.70 10.05
CA ASN A 178 11.05 6.76 9.52
C ASN A 178 10.80 6.29 8.07
N SER A 179 9.83 6.86 7.35
CA SER A 179 9.73 6.65 5.90
C SER A 179 10.94 7.25 5.19
N ASN A 180 11.35 6.60 4.09
CA ASN A 180 12.47 7.05 3.28
C ASN A 180 12.10 8.27 2.43
N VAL A 181 13.06 9.18 2.27
CA VAL A 181 13.04 10.25 1.27
C VAL A 181 14.34 10.15 0.47
N LEU A 182 14.22 9.76 -0.79
CA LEU A 182 15.34 9.55 -1.69
C LEU A 182 15.77 10.89 -2.27
N LEU A 183 17.07 11.16 -2.24
CA LEU A 183 17.70 12.38 -2.70
C LEU A 183 18.66 12.04 -3.83
N LEU A 184 18.31 12.43 -5.05
CA LEU A 184 19.21 12.37 -6.18
C LEU A 184 20.15 13.57 -6.13
N THR A 185 21.44 13.32 -6.14
CA THR A 185 22.47 14.37 -6.12
C THR A 185 23.05 14.62 -7.52
N GLU A 186 23.76 15.74 -7.67
CA GLU A 186 24.62 15.96 -8.83
C GLU A 186 25.77 14.93 -8.89
N GLY A 187 26.42 14.79 -10.04
CA GLY A 187 27.57 13.89 -10.19
C GLY A 187 27.21 12.43 -10.46
N ASP A 188 28.10 11.53 -10.07
CA ASP A 188 27.99 10.10 -10.38
C ASP A 188 27.04 9.40 -9.40
N LEU A 189 26.24 8.47 -9.91
CA LEU A 189 25.31 7.70 -9.08
C LEU A 189 26.06 6.66 -8.23
N THR A 190 25.59 6.49 -7.00
CA THR A 190 26.08 5.49 -6.06
C THR A 190 24.92 4.59 -5.63
N MET A 191 25.23 3.31 -5.41
CA MET A 191 24.25 2.32 -4.98
C MET A 191 23.84 2.58 -3.53
N PRO A 192 22.56 2.86 -3.22
CA PRO A 192 22.11 2.95 -1.84
C PRO A 192 22.08 1.57 -1.17
N ASP A 193 22.05 1.55 0.16
CA ASP A 193 21.61 0.37 0.90
C ASP A 193 20.07 0.33 0.86
N MET A 194 19.57 -0.67 0.14
CA MET A 194 18.14 -0.90 -0.06
C MET A 194 17.56 -1.84 0.99
N THR A 195 18.33 -2.31 1.98
CA THR A 195 17.84 -3.25 3.00
C THR A 195 16.64 -2.66 3.74
N GLY A 196 15.56 -3.45 3.83
CA GLY A 196 14.32 -3.04 4.46
C GLY A 196 13.42 -2.11 3.62
N TRP A 197 13.82 -1.79 2.37
CA TRP A 197 13.00 -0.97 1.48
C TRP A 197 11.74 -1.69 1.03
N THR A 198 10.70 -0.91 0.80
CA THR A 198 9.43 -1.36 0.22
C THR A 198 9.49 -1.33 -1.31
N ARG A 199 8.47 -1.90 -1.96
CA ARG A 199 8.30 -1.75 -3.42
C ARG A 199 8.15 -0.30 -3.85
N ASP A 200 7.53 0.54 -3.03
CA ASP A 200 7.36 1.97 -3.35
C ASP A 200 8.70 2.70 -3.34
N ASP A 201 9.60 2.37 -2.41
CA ASP A 201 10.96 2.91 -2.39
C ASP A 201 11.77 2.48 -3.62
N ILE A 202 11.60 1.22 -4.07
CA ILE A 202 12.22 0.71 -5.31
C ILE A 202 11.70 1.51 -6.52
N VAL A 203 10.38 1.68 -6.64
CA VAL A 203 9.78 2.44 -7.74
C VAL A 203 10.23 3.91 -7.71
N ALA A 204 10.34 4.51 -6.54
CA ALA A 204 10.88 5.86 -6.36
C ALA A 204 12.33 5.95 -6.86
N PHE A 205 13.18 4.99 -6.52
CA PHE A 205 14.56 4.94 -7.01
C PHE A 205 14.64 4.79 -8.53
N GLN A 206 13.84 3.87 -9.11
CA GLN A 206 13.81 3.68 -10.55
C GLN A 206 13.34 4.94 -11.29
N SER A 207 12.37 5.66 -10.71
CA SER A 207 11.84 6.90 -11.27
C SER A 207 12.83 8.06 -11.18
N LEU A 208 13.65 8.12 -10.12
CA LEU A 208 14.68 9.14 -9.95
C LEU A 208 15.91 8.91 -10.84
N THR A 209 16.32 7.65 -11.02
CA THR A 209 17.61 7.31 -11.65
C THR A 209 17.49 6.84 -13.10
N ASP A 210 16.28 6.55 -13.58
CA ASP A 210 15.99 5.81 -14.82
C ASP A 210 16.58 4.39 -14.87
N ILE A 211 17.10 3.85 -13.77
CA ILE A 211 17.66 2.49 -13.72
C ILE A 211 16.53 1.49 -13.48
N LYS A 212 16.45 0.42 -14.28
CA LYS A 212 15.48 -0.66 -14.07
C LYS A 212 16.02 -1.67 -13.06
N ILE A 213 15.16 -2.10 -12.14
CA ILE A 213 15.49 -3.12 -11.13
C ILE A 213 14.59 -4.34 -11.36
N ASP A 214 15.22 -5.52 -11.45
CA ASP A 214 14.52 -6.80 -11.45
C ASP A 214 14.16 -7.18 -10.00
N VAL A 215 12.86 -7.23 -9.71
CA VAL A 215 12.33 -7.46 -8.35
C VAL A 215 11.79 -8.88 -8.23
N LYS A 216 12.33 -9.67 -7.31
CA LYS A 216 11.83 -11.02 -6.98
C LYS A 216 11.22 -11.07 -5.59
N GLY A 217 10.09 -11.75 -5.44
CA GLY A 217 9.40 -11.91 -4.15
C GLY A 217 8.51 -10.72 -3.75
N SER A 218 8.15 -10.65 -2.47
CA SER A 218 7.22 -9.67 -1.92
C SER A 218 7.55 -9.33 -0.47
N GLY A 219 7.28 -8.09 -0.05
CA GLY A 219 7.58 -7.59 1.29
C GLY A 219 8.69 -6.55 1.26
N PHE A 220 9.71 -6.72 2.09
CA PHE A 220 10.84 -5.81 2.24
C PHE A 220 12.08 -6.37 1.56
N VAL A 221 12.93 -5.50 0.99
CA VAL A 221 14.20 -5.90 0.39
C VAL A 221 15.09 -6.54 1.46
N LYS A 222 15.49 -7.78 1.18
CA LYS A 222 16.40 -8.58 2.02
C LYS A 222 17.82 -8.59 1.47
N SER A 223 17.96 -8.53 0.14
CA SER A 223 19.25 -8.53 -0.53
C SER A 223 19.19 -7.76 -1.85
N GLN A 224 20.34 -7.20 -2.23
CA GLN A 224 20.57 -6.48 -3.48
C GLN A 224 21.81 -7.03 -4.20
N SER A 225 21.81 -6.99 -5.53
CA SER A 225 22.89 -7.58 -6.36
C SER A 225 24.19 -6.76 -6.37
N LYS A 226 24.14 -5.48 -5.99
CA LYS A 226 25.30 -4.57 -5.94
C LYS A 226 25.56 -4.13 -4.51
N THR A 227 26.84 -4.02 -4.15
CA THR A 227 27.23 -3.56 -2.80
C THR A 227 26.84 -2.09 -2.60
N PRO A 228 26.35 -1.70 -1.41
CA PRO A 228 26.13 -0.29 -1.08
C PRO A 228 27.37 0.56 -1.35
N GLN A 229 27.16 1.82 -1.69
CA GLN A 229 28.15 2.84 -2.07
C GLN A 229 28.96 2.58 -3.34
N SER A 230 28.77 1.44 -4.03
CA SER A 230 29.40 1.20 -5.33
C SER A 230 28.89 2.16 -6.40
N ALA A 231 29.75 2.56 -7.35
CA ALA A 231 29.33 3.37 -8.49
C ALA A 231 28.38 2.58 -9.39
N ILE A 232 27.31 3.23 -9.85
CA ILE A 232 26.30 2.66 -10.75
C ILE A 232 25.98 3.63 -11.88
N ASP A 233 25.44 3.11 -12.97
CA ASP A 233 25.02 3.89 -14.14
C ASP A 233 23.69 3.36 -14.71
N LYS A 234 23.17 4.01 -15.76
CA LYS A 234 21.90 3.64 -16.41
C LYS A 234 21.90 2.24 -17.04
N ASN A 235 23.07 1.65 -17.29
CA ASN A 235 23.21 0.32 -17.91
C ASN A 235 23.43 -0.78 -16.86
N THR A 236 23.58 -0.41 -15.59
CA THR A 236 23.84 -1.34 -14.51
C THR A 236 22.62 -2.21 -14.26
N LYS A 237 22.79 -3.52 -14.42
CA LYS A 237 21.75 -4.51 -14.08
C LYS A 237 21.66 -4.66 -12.57
N LEU A 238 20.51 -4.31 -12.01
CA LEU A 238 20.20 -4.39 -10.60
C LEU A 238 19.10 -5.43 -10.36
N GLU A 239 19.30 -6.26 -9.33
CA GLU A 239 18.32 -7.25 -8.89
C GLU A 239 18.18 -7.17 -7.38
N VAL A 240 16.93 -7.23 -6.90
CA VAL A 240 16.61 -7.25 -5.46
C VAL A 240 15.67 -8.39 -5.14
N THR A 241 15.89 -9.01 -3.98
CA THR A 241 15.00 -10.05 -3.45
C THR A 241 14.25 -9.52 -2.23
N LEU A 242 12.92 -9.68 -2.24
CA LEU A 242 12.02 -9.25 -1.19
C LEU A 242 11.52 -10.45 -0.38
N ASP A 243 11.40 -10.26 0.92
CA ASP A 243 10.87 -11.24 1.87
C ASP A 243 9.79 -10.60 2.76
N SER A 244 8.86 -11.40 3.24
CA SER A 244 7.69 -10.94 4.01
C SER A 244 8.05 -10.48 5.43
N GLN A 245 9.22 -10.88 5.93
CA GLN A 245 9.76 -10.43 7.20
C GLN A 245 10.68 -9.23 7.00
N LYS A 246 10.45 -8.17 7.78
CA LYS A 246 11.42 -7.09 7.90
C LYS A 246 12.58 -7.63 8.76
N THR A 247 13.77 -7.75 8.19
CA THR A 247 14.96 -8.12 8.96
C THR A 247 15.19 -7.06 10.05
N GLU A 248 15.32 -7.50 11.31
CA GLU A 248 15.66 -6.64 12.46
C GLU A 248 17.08 -6.08 12.36
#